data_AF-A0A8T5NEP4-F1
#
_entry.id   AF-A0A8T5NEP4-F1
#
_cell.length_a   1.000
_cell.length_b   1.000
_cell.length_c   1.000
_cell.angle_alpha   90.00
_cell.angle_beta   90.00
_cell.angle_gamma   90.00
#
_symmetry.space_group_name_H-M   'P 1'
#
loop_
_entity.id
_entity.type
_entity.pdbx_description
1 polymer ?
#
loop_
_entity_poly.entity_id
_entity_poly.type
_entity_poly.pdbx_seq_one_letter_code
_entity_poly.pdbx_strand_id
1 'polypeptide(L)'
;MVVENGQIIKVIKDKNGIIRRETLTKKWTDWIDYWSVDFDFENKKEIIQIRNADNQIKEVWTGDFVFENEWQSFRTKKNRTLEMISIFKECTKGRKKIAVKVVDIFGNDTMKIIEVTI
;
A
#
# COMPACT_ATOMS: atom_id res chain seq x y z
N MET A 1 0.47 -12.86 17.89
CA MET A 1 -0.81 -13.01 17.16
C MET A 1 -0.80 -14.40 16.55
N VAL A 2 -1.95 -15.05 16.46
CA VAL A 2 -2.07 -16.36 15.83
C VAL A 2 -3.19 -16.31 14.80
N VAL A 3 -3.08 -17.12 13.75
CA VAL A 3 -4.15 -17.34 12.78
C VAL A 3 -4.84 -18.64 13.17
N GLU A 4 -6.13 -18.56 13.51
CA GLU A 4 -6.97 -19.73 13.81
C GLU A 4 -8.25 -19.62 12.97
N ASN A 5 -8.60 -20.69 12.25
CA ASN A 5 -9.81 -20.76 11.41
C ASN A 5 -9.99 -19.57 10.44
N GLY A 6 -8.89 -19.09 9.85
CA GLY A 6 -8.92 -17.94 8.94
C GLY A 6 -9.27 -16.62 9.63
N GLN A 7 -9.04 -16.50 10.94
CA GLN A 7 -9.16 -15.25 11.69
C GLN A 7 -7.89 -14.99 12.47
N ILE A 8 -7.56 -13.71 12.65
CA ILE A 8 -6.43 -13.32 13.49
C ILE A 8 -6.88 -13.04 14.89
N ILE A 9 -6.23 -13.75 15.80
CA ILE A 9 -6.48 -13.67 17.22
C ILE A 9 -5.24 -13.06 17.88
N LYS A 10 -5.47 -11.94 18.57
CA LYS A 10 -4.51 -11.37 19.49
C LYS A 10 -4.63 -12.09 20.82
N VAL A 11 -3.61 -12.87 21.14
CA VAL A 11 -3.49 -13.57 22.42
C VAL A 11 -2.61 -12.72 23.35
N ILE A 12 -3.15 -12.33 24.49
CA ILE A 12 -2.44 -11.58 25.53
C ILE A 12 -2.44 -12.44 26.79
N LYS A 13 -1.26 -12.72 27.34
CA LYS A 13 -1.11 -13.42 28.62
C LYS A 13 -0.67 -12.41 29.67
N ASP A 14 -1.37 -12.35 30.80
CA ASP A 14 -0.94 -11.53 31.93
C ASP A 14 0.03 -12.28 32.86
N LYS A 15 0.59 -11.57 33.85
CA LYS A 15 1.54 -12.13 34.83
C LYS A 15 0.91 -13.22 35.71
N ASN A 16 -0.42 -13.25 35.82
CA ASN A 16 -1.18 -14.22 36.61
C ASN A 16 -1.56 -15.47 35.78
N GLY A 17 -1.15 -15.52 34.51
CA GLY A 17 -1.41 -16.63 33.62
C GLY A 17 -2.78 -16.58 32.92
N ILE A 18 -3.57 -15.52 33.12
CA ILE A 18 -4.85 -15.35 32.43
C ILE A 18 -4.58 -15.02 30.97
N ILE A 19 -5.17 -15.81 30.07
CA ILE A 19 -5.07 -15.63 28.62
C ILE A 19 -6.33 -14.90 28.13
N ARG A 20 -6.15 -13.74 27.51
CA ARG A 20 -7.19 -13.01 26.78
C ARG A 20 -6.99 -13.21 25.27
N ARG A 21 -8.07 -13.55 24.57
CA ARG A 21 -8.11 -13.72 23.12
C ARG A 21 -9.03 -12.67 22.52
N GLU A 22 -8.54 -11.91 21.54
CA GLU A 22 -9.31 -10.88 20.84
C GLU A 22 -9.22 -11.11 19.34
N THR A 23 -10.36 -11.30 18.67
CA THR A 23 -10.43 -11.43 17.21
C THR A 23 -10.28 -10.05 16.54
N LEU A 24 -9.27 -9.91 15.68
CA LEU A 24 -8.93 -8.66 15.00
C LEU A 24 -9.53 -8.54 13.60
N THR A 25 -9.91 -9.66 12.97
CA THR A 25 -10.44 -9.71 11.59
C THR A 25 -11.93 -10.06 11.60
N LYS A 26 -12.80 -9.04 11.63
CA LYS A 26 -14.27 -9.23 11.62
C LYS A 26 -14.88 -8.95 10.25
N LYS A 27 -14.26 -8.05 9.48
CA LYS A 27 -14.63 -7.72 8.09
C LYS A 27 -13.39 -7.80 7.20
N TRP A 28 -13.59 -7.94 5.89
CA TRP A 28 -12.50 -8.12 4.93
C TRP A 28 -11.45 -6.99 4.98
N THR A 29 -11.88 -5.74 5.24
CA THR A 29 -10.95 -4.60 5.34
C THR A 29 -9.98 -4.72 6.51
N ASP A 30 -10.27 -5.55 7.52
CA ASP A 30 -9.41 -5.72 8.69
C ASP A 30 -8.12 -6.50 8.37
N TRP A 31 -8.05 -7.09 7.17
CA TRP A 31 -6.84 -7.69 6.61
C TRP A 31 -5.91 -6.66 5.97
N ILE A 32 -6.35 -5.41 5.80
CA ILE A 32 -5.56 -4.34 5.20
C ILE A 32 -4.97 -3.47 6.31
N ASP A 33 -3.65 -3.35 6.30
CA ASP A 33 -2.90 -2.47 7.21
C ASP A 33 -2.53 -1.14 6.56
N TYR A 34 -2.27 -1.11 5.25
CA TYR A 34 -1.92 0.10 4.50
C TYR A 34 -2.49 0.02 3.08
N TRP A 35 -2.90 1.15 2.52
CA TRP A 35 -3.09 1.30 1.08
C TRP A 35 -2.81 2.72 0.62
N SER A 36 -2.48 2.87 -0.66
CA SER A 36 -2.15 4.13 -1.30
C SER A 36 -2.61 4.20 -2.75
N VAL A 37 -2.68 5.44 -3.24
CA VAL A 37 -3.15 5.79 -4.57
C VAL A 37 -2.17 6.73 -5.25
N ASP A 38 -1.87 6.42 -6.49
CA ASP A 38 -1.27 7.30 -7.50
C ASP A 38 -2.36 7.58 -8.55
N PHE A 39 -2.74 8.85 -8.72
CA PHE A 39 -3.85 9.24 -9.59
C PHE A 39 -3.46 9.38 -11.06
N ASP A 40 -2.16 9.34 -11.39
CA ASP A 40 -1.65 9.48 -12.76
C ASP A 40 -0.41 8.61 -12.98
N PHE A 41 -0.53 7.34 -12.64
CA PHE A 41 0.54 6.36 -12.81
C PHE A 41 1.00 6.29 -14.27
N GLU A 42 2.30 6.05 -14.45
CA GLU A 42 3.03 6.15 -15.72
C GLU A 42 3.33 7.58 -16.21
N ASN A 43 2.97 8.63 -15.46
CA ASN A 43 3.38 10.01 -15.77
C ASN A 43 4.91 10.22 -15.65
N LYS A 44 5.59 9.41 -14.83
CA LYS A 44 6.99 9.59 -14.44
C LYS A 44 7.78 8.30 -14.57
N LYS A 45 8.69 8.29 -15.52
CA LYS A 45 9.63 7.19 -15.74
C LYS A 45 10.59 7.05 -14.57
N GLU A 46 10.88 5.82 -14.15
CA GLU A 46 11.91 5.55 -13.17
C GLU A 46 13.30 5.61 -13.83
N ILE A 47 14.06 6.66 -13.52
CA ILE A 47 15.39 6.89 -14.11
C ILE A 47 16.45 6.60 -13.06
N ILE A 48 17.41 5.74 -13.41
CA ILE A 48 18.60 5.46 -12.61
C ILE A 48 19.85 6.06 -13.24
N GLN A 49 20.85 6.32 -12.41
CA GLN A 49 22.16 6.80 -12.84
C GLN A 49 23.17 5.66 -12.79
N ILE A 50 23.78 5.35 -13.94
CA ILE A 50 24.81 4.32 -14.07
C ILE A 50 26.13 5.01 -14.35
N ARG A 51 27.19 4.58 -13.64
CA ARG A 51 28.56 5.05 -13.88
C ARG A 51 29.29 4.10 -14.82
N ASN A 52 29.78 4.62 -15.94
CA ASN A 52 30.55 3.85 -16.91
C ASN A 52 32.02 3.71 -16.48
N ALA A 53 32.79 2.84 -17.16
CA ALA A 53 34.22 2.63 -16.93
C ALA A 53 35.05 3.94 -16.98
N ASP A 54 34.60 4.91 -17.79
CA ASP A 54 35.23 6.23 -17.93
C ASP A 54 34.78 7.24 -16.85
N ASN A 55 34.20 6.76 -15.75
CA ASN A 55 33.62 7.58 -14.67
C ASN A 55 32.47 8.53 -15.08
N GLN A 56 31.98 8.45 -16.32
CA GLN A 56 30.84 9.23 -16.81
C GLN A 56 29.52 8.68 -16.25
N ILE A 57 28.61 9.57 -15.86
CA ILE A 57 27.27 9.22 -15.40
C ILE A 57 26.30 9.27 -16.59
N LYS A 58 25.51 8.21 -16.76
CA LYS A 58 24.43 8.14 -17.74
C LYS A 58 23.10 7.87 -17.06
N GLU A 59 22.09 8.63 -17.44
CA GLU A 59 20.70 8.39 -17.05
C GLU A 59 20.08 7.33 -17.95
N VAL A 60 19.49 6.31 -17.34
CA VAL A 60 18.85 5.19 -18.04
C VAL A 60 17.49 4.96 -17.42
N TRP A 61 16.46 4.92 -18.27
CA TRP A 61 15.13 4.48 -17.85
C TRP A 61 15.15 2.98 -17.58
N THR A 62 14.60 2.55 -16.44
CA THR A 62 14.54 1.13 -16.04
C THR A 62 13.52 0.33 -16.83
N GLY A 63 12.56 0.99 -17.47
CA GLY A 63 11.37 0.37 -18.07
C GLY A 63 10.14 0.47 -17.17
N ASP A 64 10.32 0.81 -15.90
CA ASP A 64 9.26 0.99 -14.91
C ASP A 64 8.93 2.47 -14.68
N PHE A 65 7.86 2.71 -13.93
CA PHE A 65 7.38 4.04 -13.59
C PHE A 65 7.41 4.25 -12.08
N VAL A 66 7.68 5.48 -11.67
CA VAL A 66 7.66 5.86 -10.25
C VAL A 66 6.23 5.86 -9.77
N PHE A 67 5.95 5.12 -8.69
CA PHE A 67 4.69 5.24 -7.96
C PHE A 67 4.72 6.52 -7.11
N GLU A 68 4.00 7.54 -7.55
CA GLU A 68 3.86 8.79 -6.81
C GLU A 68 2.77 8.58 -5.77
N ASN A 69 3.17 8.24 -4.54
CA ASN A 69 2.26 8.00 -3.41
C ASN A 69 1.55 9.30 -2.99
N GLU A 70 0.59 9.74 -3.79
CA GLU A 70 -0.12 11.02 -3.66
C GLU A 70 -1.13 11.00 -2.51
N TRP A 71 -1.68 9.82 -2.20
CA TRP A 71 -2.57 9.64 -1.05
C TRP A 71 -2.40 8.25 -0.44
N GLN A 72 -2.55 8.16 0.89
CA GLN A 72 -2.41 6.91 1.64
C GLN A 72 -3.28 6.88 2.89
N SER A 73 -3.66 5.68 3.32
CA SER A 73 -4.25 5.43 4.63
C SER A 73 -3.66 4.16 5.25
N PHE A 74 -3.48 4.17 6.57
CA PHE A 74 -2.92 3.05 7.29
C PHE A 74 -3.44 2.93 8.72
N ARG A 75 -3.42 1.71 9.24
CA ARG A 75 -3.75 1.41 10.64
C ARG A 75 -2.50 1.50 11.49
N THR A 76 -2.70 1.85 12.76
CA THR A 76 -1.67 1.75 13.79
C THR A 76 -2.12 0.84 14.92
N LYS A 77 -1.20 0.43 15.79
CA LYS A 77 -1.54 -0.33 17.00
C LYS A 77 -2.54 0.40 17.90
N LYS A 78 -2.55 1.74 17.86
CA LYS A 78 -3.45 2.60 18.66
C LYS A 78 -4.76 2.89 17.94
N ASN A 79 -4.70 3.19 16.64
CA ASN A 79 -5.87 3.48 15.81
C ASN A 79 -6.02 2.41 14.73
N ARG A 80 -7.03 1.54 14.90
CA ARG A 80 -7.37 0.50 13.93
C ARG A 80 -8.30 0.98 12.83
N THR A 81 -8.64 2.26 12.72
CA THR A 81 -9.49 2.75 11.63
C THR A 81 -8.66 2.85 10.34
N LEU A 82 -9.27 2.48 9.21
CA LEU A 82 -8.70 2.65 7.87
C LEU A 82 -9.69 3.45 7.04
N GLU A 83 -9.23 4.53 6.42
CA GLU A 83 -10.05 5.29 5.48
C GLU A 83 -10.18 4.48 4.19
N MET A 84 -11.40 4.25 3.74
CA MET A 84 -11.70 3.45 2.54
C MET A 84 -11.96 4.31 1.31
N ILE A 85 -11.90 5.64 1.46
CA ILE A 85 -12.15 6.62 0.40
C ILE A 85 -10.94 7.56 0.39
N SER A 86 -10.33 7.73 -0.78
CA SER A 86 -9.23 8.67 -0.95
C SER A 86 -9.74 10.12 -0.95
N ILE A 87 -8.81 11.07 -0.99
CA ILE A 87 -9.17 12.43 -1.39
C ILE A 87 -9.71 12.46 -2.82
N PHE A 88 -10.51 13.48 -3.12
CA PHE A 88 -10.83 13.86 -4.49
C PHE A 88 -9.62 14.54 -5.11
N LYS A 89 -9.35 14.22 -6.38
CA LYS A 89 -8.26 14.79 -7.17
C LYS A 89 -8.84 15.39 -8.45
N GLU A 90 -8.56 16.66 -8.70
CA GLU A 90 -8.85 17.28 -9.99
C GLU A 90 -7.89 16.72 -11.05
N CYS A 91 -8.44 16.35 -12.21
CA CYS A 91 -7.69 15.73 -13.28
C CYS A 91 -7.99 16.42 -14.62
N THR A 92 -6.98 16.51 -15.47
CA THR A 92 -7.15 16.95 -16.85
C THR A 92 -7.87 15.88 -17.67
N LYS A 93 -8.60 16.32 -18.71
CA LYS A 93 -9.29 15.42 -19.64
C LYS A 93 -8.31 14.45 -20.31
N GLY A 94 -8.80 13.24 -20.58
CA GLY A 94 -8.05 12.21 -21.28
C GLY A 94 -8.00 10.89 -20.53
N ARG A 95 -7.18 9.97 -21.06
CA ARG A 95 -6.96 8.65 -20.44
C ARG A 95 -5.97 8.79 -19.30
N LYS A 96 -6.33 8.25 -18.14
CA LYS A 96 -5.53 8.21 -16.92
C LYS A 96 -5.41 6.79 -16.43
N LYS A 97 -4.27 6.47 -15.82
CA LYS A 97 -4.03 5.19 -15.15
C LYS A 97 -3.89 5.48 -13.66
N ILE A 98 -4.83 4.99 -12.88
CA ILE A 98 -4.79 5.10 -11.42
C ILE A 98 -4.18 3.82 -10.89
N ALA A 99 -3.08 3.91 -10.15
CA ALA A 99 -2.50 2.77 -9.47
C ALA A 99 -2.90 2.77 -8.00
N VAL A 100 -3.41 1.63 -7.53
CA VAL A 100 -3.76 1.41 -6.12
C VAL A 100 -2.86 0.32 -5.56
N LYS A 101 -2.08 0.63 -4.53
CA LYS A 101 -1.25 -0.34 -3.82
C LYS A 101 -1.90 -0.65 -2.47
N VAL A 102 -2.01 -1.94 -2.14
CA VAL A 102 -2.59 -2.43 -0.88
C VAL A 102 -1.57 -3.35 -0.22
N VAL A 103 -1.36 -3.16 1.08
CA VAL A 103 -0.49 -3.98 1.92
C VAL A 103 -1.33 -4.64 2.99
N ASP A 104 -1.28 -5.97 3.03
CA ASP A 104 -1.94 -6.74 4.07
C ASP A 104 -1.19 -6.68 5.39
N ILE A 105 -1.86 -7.14 6.44
CA ILE A 105 -1.35 -7.32 7.80
C ILE A 105 -0.13 -8.26 7.96
N PHE A 106 0.21 -9.06 6.94
CA PHE A 106 1.41 -9.88 6.89
C PHE A 106 2.55 -9.18 6.15
N GLY A 107 2.30 -7.99 5.60
CA GLY A 107 3.25 -7.19 4.84
C GLY A 107 3.30 -7.56 3.36
N ASN A 108 2.42 -8.42 2.86
CA ASN A 108 2.37 -8.68 1.42
C ASN A 108 1.71 -7.50 0.72
N ASP A 109 2.35 -6.98 -0.32
CA ASP A 109 1.80 -5.91 -1.14
C ASP A 109 1.26 -6.44 -2.48
N THR A 110 0.21 -5.77 -2.95
CA THR A 110 -0.33 -5.95 -4.29
C THR A 110 -0.66 -4.59 -4.88
N MET A 111 -0.55 -4.47 -6.21
CA MET A 111 -0.86 -3.24 -6.92
C MET A 111 -1.82 -3.53 -8.07
N LYS A 112 -2.82 -2.66 -8.23
CA LYS A 112 -3.77 -2.73 -9.33
C LYS A 112 -3.79 -1.40 -10.07
N ILE A 113 -3.62 -1.45 -11.38
CA ILE A 113 -3.76 -0.30 -12.28
C ILE A 113 -5.16 -0.32 -12.87
N ILE A 114 -5.83 0.83 -12.85
CA ILE A 114 -7.19 1.04 -13.33
C ILE A 114 -7.13 2.15 -14.36
N GLU A 115 -7.55 1.86 -15.59
CA GLU A 115 -7.69 2.88 -16.63
C GLU A 115 -9.04 3.60 -16.49
N VAL A 116 -8.98 4.93 -16.48
CA VAL A 116 -10.15 5.81 -16.42
C VAL A 116 -10.06 6.83 -17.55
N THR A 117 -11.19 7.18 -18.15
CA THR A 117 -11.29 8.29 -19.10
C THR A 117 -12.15 9.39 -18.49
N ILE A 118 -11.58 10.59 -18.39
CA ILE A 118 -12.21 11.79 -17.82
C ILE A 118 -12.63 12.74 -18.94
#